data_AF-A0A851ZXM7-F1
#
_entry.id   AF-A0A851ZXM7-F1
#
_cell.length_a   1.000
_cell.length_b   1.000
_cell.length_c   1.000
_cell.angle_alpha   90.00
_cell.angle_beta   90.00
_cell.angle_gamma   90.00
#
_symmetry.space_group_name_H-M   'P 1'
#
loop_
_entity.id
_entity.type
_entity.pdbx_description
1 polymer ?
#
loop_
_entity_poly.entity_id
_entity_poly.type
_entity_poly.pdbx_seq_one_letter_code
_entity_poly.pdbx_strand_id
1 'polypeptide(L)'
;AVLFSLFPGTDVGVTGGDANKENAAAVIHETTQPLLLTPEPWNLLVTQTPAKEKAKEGETVVLNCHLNSPQHPSLTDLMVKWYKEDEKGQMDLLEKNVTILPNNSRIFMSGDLSQGDVSLIILNVTTSDHGIYFCEVTLPDGKVVTGDGTKLRIRRALGLFGIEESIGTIIGVVAAGIGGVVVLIVVLTPQLRKCILCMRQESHQ
;
A
#
# COMPACT_ATOMS: atom_id res chain seq x y z
N ALA A 1 -49.93 53.70 -17.80
CA ALA A 1 -49.65 54.82 -16.88
C ALA A 1 -48.25 54.59 -16.34
N VAL A 2 -47.16 55.24 -16.73
CA VAL A 2 -46.90 56.65 -17.11
C VAL A 2 -47.48 57.62 -16.08
N LEU A 3 -46.64 58.18 -15.20
CA LEU A 3 -46.31 59.62 -15.19
C LEU A 3 -45.16 59.93 -14.21
N PHE A 4 -44.12 60.58 -14.75
CA PHE A 4 -43.24 61.58 -14.12
C PHE A 4 -44.09 62.70 -13.46
N SER A 5 -43.66 63.64 -12.61
CA SER A 5 -42.42 64.41 -12.40
C SER A 5 -42.71 65.31 -11.15
N LEU A 6 -41.76 65.95 -10.46
CA LEU A 6 -41.15 67.24 -10.84
C LEU A 6 -40.13 67.66 -9.74
N PHE A 7 -38.97 68.16 -10.18
CA PHE A 7 -38.08 69.04 -9.40
C PHE A 7 -38.66 70.47 -9.37
N PRO A 8 -38.12 71.39 -8.53
CA PRO A 8 -37.12 72.31 -9.07
C PRO A 8 -35.95 72.60 -8.12
N GLY A 9 -34.82 73.01 -8.69
CA GLY A 9 -33.66 73.53 -7.97
C GLY A 9 -33.55 75.05 -7.99
N THR A 10 -32.47 75.54 -7.35
CA THR A 10 -31.66 76.78 -7.51
C THR A 10 -30.90 76.98 -6.17
N ASP A 11 -29.82 77.75 -6.00
CA ASP A 11 -28.57 78.04 -6.70
C ASP A 11 -27.68 78.79 -5.65
N VAL A 12 -26.37 78.78 -5.83
CA VAL A 12 -25.30 79.66 -5.30
C VAL A 12 -25.11 79.85 -3.78
N GLY A 13 -23.87 79.62 -3.33
CA GLY A 13 -23.28 80.23 -2.14
C GLY A 13 -21.82 79.83 -1.92
N VAL A 14 -20.87 80.51 -2.59
CA VAL A 14 -19.41 80.39 -2.40
C VAL A 14 -18.95 81.31 -1.27
N THR A 15 -18.10 80.81 -0.35
CA THR A 15 -17.01 81.48 0.43
C THR A 15 -16.70 80.55 1.62
N GLY A 16 -15.48 80.21 2.04
CA GLY A 16 -14.12 80.64 1.79
C GLY A 16 -13.33 80.38 3.09
N GLY A 17 -12.10 79.87 2.99
CA GLY A 17 -11.03 80.12 3.97
C GLY A 17 -11.02 79.35 5.30
N ASP A 18 -10.18 78.31 5.31
CA ASP A 18 -9.01 78.12 6.19
C ASP A 18 -9.08 77.99 7.72
N ALA A 19 -8.39 76.92 8.13
CA ALA A 19 -7.41 76.83 9.20
C ALA A 19 -7.86 76.57 10.66
N ASN A 20 -7.71 75.29 11.00
CA ASN A 20 -6.83 74.79 12.05
C ASN A 20 -7.36 74.82 13.50
N LYS A 21 -7.74 73.65 14.00
CA LYS A 21 -7.44 73.30 15.39
C LYS A 21 -7.08 71.83 15.53
N GLU A 22 -5.90 71.69 16.09
CA GLU A 22 -5.06 70.56 16.40
C GLU A 22 -5.71 69.56 17.36
N ASN A 23 -5.85 68.30 16.93
CA ASN A 23 -6.18 67.17 17.80
C ASN A 23 -5.11 66.09 17.57
N ALA A 24 -4.01 66.16 18.32
CA ALA A 24 -2.99 65.11 18.34
C ALA A 24 -3.57 63.85 19.00
N ALA A 25 -4.15 62.96 18.21
CA ALA A 25 -4.40 61.58 18.60
C ALA A 25 -3.11 60.78 18.36
N ALA A 26 -2.41 60.44 19.43
CA ALA A 26 -1.25 59.55 19.38
C ALA A 26 -1.69 58.17 18.84
N VAL A 27 -1.34 57.88 17.59
CA VAL A 27 -1.48 56.55 17.00
C VAL A 27 -0.37 55.68 17.57
N ILE A 28 -0.70 54.83 18.55
CA ILE A 28 0.19 53.73 18.94
C ILE A 28 0.15 52.73 17.78
N HIS A 29 1.19 52.77 16.94
CA HIS A 29 1.47 51.68 16.02
C HIS A 29 1.89 50.46 16.85
N GLU A 30 0.92 49.64 17.27
CA GLU A 30 1.21 48.26 17.65
C GLU A 30 1.69 47.54 16.39
N THR A 31 3.01 47.57 16.21
CA THR A 31 3.71 46.70 15.28
C THR A 31 3.69 45.32 15.91
N THR A 32 2.55 44.63 15.82
CA THR A 32 2.50 43.19 16.04
C THR A 32 3.28 42.56 14.89
N GLN A 33 4.57 42.33 15.13
CA GLN A 33 5.37 41.46 14.28
C GLN A 33 4.63 40.12 14.20
N PRO A 34 4.31 39.60 13.01
CA PRO A 34 3.86 38.23 12.89
C PRO A 34 5.01 37.35 13.38
N LEU A 35 4.82 36.68 14.51
CA LEU A 35 5.67 35.57 14.90
C LEU A 35 5.64 34.59 13.72
N LEU A 36 6.73 34.52 12.96
CA LEU A 36 6.95 33.48 11.97
C LEU A 36 7.06 32.16 12.74
N LEU A 37 5.91 31.55 13.04
CA LEU A 37 5.83 30.14 13.40
C LEU A 37 6.26 29.38 12.15
N THR A 38 7.56 29.12 12.03
CA THR A 38 8.02 28.05 11.15
C THR A 38 7.30 26.79 11.59
N PRO A 39 6.49 26.14 10.73
CA PRO A 39 5.82 24.90 11.08
C PRO A 39 6.86 23.90 11.58
N GLU A 40 6.59 23.27 12.71
CA GLU A 40 7.49 22.24 13.24
C GLU A 40 7.62 21.13 12.18
N PRO A 41 8.85 20.72 11.82
CA PRO A 41 9.05 19.78 10.73
C PRO A 41 8.47 18.40 11.07
N TRP A 42 7.65 17.85 10.18
CA TRP A 42 7.09 16.52 10.33
C TRP A 42 8.19 15.44 10.31
N ASN A 43 8.32 14.71 11.41
CA ASN A 43 9.15 13.50 11.51
C ASN A 43 8.28 12.23 11.37
N LEU A 44 7.67 12.04 10.20
CA LEU A 44 6.85 10.88 9.88
C LEU A 44 7.71 9.72 9.36
N LEU A 45 7.52 8.53 9.92
CA LEU A 45 8.08 7.26 9.42
C LEU A 45 6.95 6.36 8.91
N VAL A 46 7.13 5.83 7.69
CA VAL A 46 6.22 4.85 7.08
C VAL A 46 6.87 3.48 7.15
N THR A 47 6.28 2.56 7.89
CA THR A 47 6.77 1.17 8.03
C THR A 47 5.86 0.25 7.21
N GLN A 48 6.38 -0.32 6.12
CA GLN A 48 5.62 -1.20 5.25
C GLN A 48 6.11 -2.65 5.34
N THR A 49 5.20 -3.59 5.60
CA THR A 49 5.55 -5.01 5.74
C THR A 49 4.49 -5.93 5.12
N PRO A 50 4.89 -7.11 4.60
CA PRO A 50 6.27 -7.57 4.44
C PRO A 50 6.92 -6.98 3.16
N ALA A 51 8.24 -7.09 3.03
CA ALA A 51 8.92 -6.69 1.79
C ALA A 51 8.58 -7.60 0.58
N LYS A 52 8.23 -8.87 0.85
CA LYS A 52 7.87 -9.88 -0.15
C LYS A 52 6.74 -10.72 0.41
N GLU A 53 5.65 -10.83 -0.36
CA GLU A 53 4.47 -11.61 0.01
C GLU A 53 4.16 -12.64 -1.08
N LYS A 54 3.68 -13.83 -0.70
CA LYS A 54 3.29 -14.90 -1.63
C LYS A 54 1.90 -15.40 -1.26
N ALA A 55 0.97 -15.27 -2.19
CA ALA A 55 -0.39 -15.76 -2.01
C ALA A 55 -0.79 -16.68 -3.15
N LYS A 56 -1.81 -17.49 -2.94
CA LYS A 56 -2.45 -18.31 -3.96
C LYS A 56 -3.67 -17.57 -4.51
N GLU A 57 -4.00 -17.79 -5.78
CA GLU A 57 -5.25 -17.29 -6.35
C GLU A 57 -6.45 -17.68 -5.47
N GLY A 58 -7.34 -16.71 -5.23
CA GLY A 58 -8.48 -16.88 -4.32
C GLY A 58 -8.25 -16.41 -2.89
N GLU A 59 -6.99 -16.26 -2.45
CA GLU A 59 -6.70 -15.84 -1.07
C GLU A 59 -6.93 -14.35 -0.84
N THR A 60 -6.98 -13.97 0.44
CA THR A 60 -6.97 -12.57 0.87
C THR A 60 -5.56 -12.21 1.31
N VAL A 61 -5.05 -11.09 0.81
CA VAL A 61 -3.73 -10.56 1.15
C VAL A 61 -3.90 -9.27 1.95
N VAL A 62 -3.10 -9.12 2.98
CA VAL A 62 -2.99 -7.89 3.78
C VAL A 62 -1.56 -7.38 3.65
N LEU A 63 -1.41 -6.14 3.18
CA LEU A 63 -0.13 -5.44 3.08
C LEU A 63 -0.11 -4.36 4.15
N ASN A 64 0.69 -4.56 5.20
CA ASN A 64 0.69 -3.66 6.33
C ASN A 64 1.44 -2.36 6.01
N CYS A 65 0.85 -1.24 6.41
CA CYS A 65 1.51 0.06 6.39
C CYS A 65 1.16 0.79 7.69
N HIS A 66 2.19 1.09 8.48
CA HIS A 66 2.05 1.75 9.77
C HIS A 66 2.76 3.10 9.76
N LEU A 67 2.05 4.13 10.21
CA LEU A 67 2.51 5.51 10.30
C LEU A 67 2.95 5.79 11.73
N ASN A 68 4.18 6.26 11.90
CA ASN A 68 4.70 6.67 13.20
C ASN A 68 5.13 8.13 13.15
N SER A 69 4.50 8.98 13.96
CA SER A 69 4.83 10.40 14.10
C SER A 69 4.95 10.75 15.59
N PRO A 70 6.18 10.85 16.13
CA PRO A 70 6.38 11.16 17.55
C PRO A 70 5.85 12.54 17.97
N GLN A 71 5.79 13.49 17.04
CA GLN A 71 5.44 14.90 17.32
C GLN A 71 3.98 15.22 17.03
N HIS A 72 3.33 14.45 16.16
CA HIS A 72 1.95 14.72 15.74
C HIS A 72 1.07 13.51 16.06
N PRO A 73 0.34 13.53 17.19
CA PRO A 73 -0.53 12.42 17.58
C PRO A 73 -1.79 12.31 16.71
N SER A 74 -2.22 13.40 16.08
CA SER A 74 -3.32 13.38 15.12
C SER A 74 -2.79 13.14 13.71
N LEU A 75 -3.17 12.02 13.12
CA LEU A 75 -2.77 11.61 11.77
C LEU A 75 -3.91 11.78 10.74
N THR A 76 -5.07 12.29 11.16
CA THR A 76 -6.27 12.41 10.30
C THR A 76 -6.11 13.37 9.13
N ASP A 77 -5.18 14.32 9.23
CA ASP A 77 -4.92 15.31 8.17
C ASP A 77 -3.98 14.75 7.08
N LEU A 78 -3.45 13.54 7.27
CA LEU A 78 -2.59 12.88 6.29
C LEU A 78 -3.43 12.28 5.16
N MET A 79 -2.92 12.43 3.93
CA MET A 79 -3.50 11.81 2.76
C MET A 79 -2.72 10.56 2.40
N VAL A 80 -3.37 9.41 2.45
CA VAL A 80 -2.80 8.12 2.07
C VAL A 80 -3.18 7.79 0.64
N LYS A 81 -2.18 7.32 -0.11
CA LYS A 81 -2.30 6.76 -1.44
C LYS A 81 -1.70 5.36 -1.43
N TRP A 82 -2.38 4.42 -2.07
CA TRP A 82 -1.81 3.11 -2.41
C TRP A 82 -1.75 2.98 -3.91
N TYR A 83 -0.61 2.56 -4.43
CA TYR A 83 -0.44 2.26 -5.85
C TYR A 83 0.35 0.97 -6.05
N LYS A 84 0.15 0.39 -7.21
CA LYS A 84 0.82 -0.83 -7.68
C LYS A 84 1.68 -0.47 -8.88
N GLU A 85 2.92 -0.96 -8.89
CA GLU A 85 3.78 -0.97 -10.07
C GLU A 85 3.97 -2.39 -10.60
N ASP A 86 3.75 -2.56 -11.89
CA ASP A 86 4.06 -3.78 -12.63
C ASP A 86 4.60 -3.46 -14.03
N GLU A 87 4.70 -4.47 -14.91
CA GLU A 87 5.21 -4.30 -16.28
C GLU A 87 4.37 -3.35 -17.15
N LYS A 88 3.12 -3.06 -16.77
CA LYS A 88 2.22 -2.14 -17.46
C LYS A 88 2.33 -0.70 -16.93
N GLY A 89 3.09 -0.49 -15.87
CA GLY A 89 3.31 0.80 -15.23
C GLY A 89 2.66 0.91 -13.85
N GLN A 90 2.41 2.16 -13.44
CA GLN A 90 1.81 2.49 -12.15
C GLN A 90 0.28 2.51 -12.25
N MET A 91 -0.39 1.91 -11.28
CA MET A 91 -1.84 1.90 -11.14
C MET A 91 -2.23 2.28 -9.72
N ASP A 92 -2.98 3.37 -9.59
CA ASP A 92 -3.49 3.83 -8.31
C ASP A 92 -4.66 2.97 -7.84
N LEU A 93 -4.65 2.61 -6.56
CA LEU A 93 -5.65 1.74 -5.91
C LEU A 93 -6.51 2.54 -4.94
N LEU A 94 -5.87 3.42 -4.16
CA LEU A 94 -6.45 4.29 -3.15
C LEU A 94 -5.85 5.68 -3.33
N GLU A 95 -6.66 6.74 -3.25
CA GLU A 95 -6.22 8.14 -3.21
C GLU A 95 -7.03 8.90 -2.17
N LYS A 96 -6.36 9.76 -1.39
CA LYS A 96 -6.99 10.59 -0.35
C LYS A 96 -7.83 9.75 0.61
N ASN A 97 -7.31 8.61 1.05
CA ASN A 97 -7.97 7.69 1.99
C ASN A 97 -9.23 6.99 1.43
N VAL A 98 -9.52 7.13 0.12
CA VAL A 98 -10.69 6.54 -0.54
C VAL A 98 -10.28 5.62 -1.68
N THR A 99 -10.98 4.49 -1.83
CA THR A 99 -10.78 3.59 -2.97
C THR A 99 -11.27 4.26 -4.24
N ILE A 100 -10.36 4.51 -5.18
CA ILE A 100 -10.69 5.18 -6.45
C ILE A 100 -11.29 4.20 -7.44
N LEU A 101 -10.89 2.92 -7.37
CA LEU A 101 -11.35 1.89 -8.30
C LEU A 101 -12.86 1.63 -8.06
N PRO A 102 -13.78 2.19 -8.86
CA PRO A 102 -15.20 2.27 -8.50
C PRO A 102 -15.91 0.91 -8.57
N ASN A 103 -15.24 -0.11 -9.13
CA ASN A 103 -15.82 -1.42 -9.41
C ASN A 103 -15.00 -2.58 -8.83
N ASN A 104 -14.02 -2.30 -7.98
CA ASN A 104 -13.19 -3.33 -7.35
C ASN A 104 -13.45 -3.36 -5.84
N SER A 105 -14.61 -3.89 -5.46
CA SER A 105 -15.00 -4.15 -4.06
C SER A 105 -14.04 -5.09 -3.29
N ARG A 106 -13.00 -5.58 -3.97
CA ARG A 106 -11.96 -6.44 -3.39
C ARG A 106 -10.83 -5.66 -2.72
N ILE A 107 -10.64 -4.38 -3.04
CA ILE A 107 -9.51 -3.60 -2.53
C ILE A 107 -10.00 -2.47 -1.62
N PHE A 108 -9.52 -2.45 -0.39
CA PHE A 108 -9.86 -1.41 0.57
C PHE A 108 -8.75 -1.25 1.61
N MET A 109 -8.70 -0.06 2.20
CA MET A 109 -7.82 0.21 3.33
C MET A 109 -8.38 -0.48 4.58
N SER A 110 -7.51 -1.18 5.29
CA SER A 110 -7.73 -1.76 6.60
C SER A 110 -7.05 -0.90 7.64
N GLY A 111 -7.67 -0.84 8.81
CA GLY A 111 -7.12 -0.12 9.95
C GLY A 111 -7.81 1.23 10.17
N ASP A 112 -7.16 2.00 11.03
CA ASP A 112 -7.63 3.29 11.51
C ASP A 112 -6.47 4.28 11.39
N LEU A 113 -6.65 5.26 10.50
CA LEU A 113 -5.66 6.31 10.28
C LEU A 113 -5.32 7.05 11.58
N SER A 114 -6.27 7.20 12.51
CA SER A 114 -6.02 7.85 13.80
C SER A 114 -5.07 7.06 14.69
N GLN A 115 -4.96 5.75 14.47
CA GLN A 115 -4.00 4.86 15.13
C GLN A 115 -2.74 4.63 14.28
N GLY A 116 -2.66 5.24 13.09
CA GLY A 116 -1.55 5.08 12.16
C GLY A 116 -1.59 3.78 11.36
N ASP A 117 -2.66 2.99 11.42
CA ASP A 117 -2.80 1.78 10.61
C ASP A 117 -3.53 2.10 9.30
N VAL A 118 -2.81 2.01 8.19
CA VAL A 118 -3.28 2.32 6.84
C VAL A 118 -2.99 1.17 5.88
N SER A 119 -3.06 -0.05 6.41
CA SER A 119 -2.83 -1.30 5.69
C SER A 119 -3.77 -1.49 4.50
N LEU A 120 -3.35 -2.21 3.47
CA LEU A 120 -4.17 -2.51 2.29
C LEU A 120 -4.66 -3.95 2.34
N ILE A 121 -5.96 -4.18 2.13
CA ILE A 121 -6.53 -5.52 1.93
C ILE A 121 -6.89 -5.71 0.47
N ILE A 122 -6.52 -6.87 -0.06
CA ILE A 122 -6.86 -7.33 -1.41
C ILE A 122 -7.54 -8.70 -1.28
N LEU A 123 -8.84 -8.75 -1.51
CA LEU A 123 -9.63 -9.98 -1.51
C LEU A 123 -9.51 -10.74 -2.83
N ASN A 124 -9.60 -12.07 -2.75
CA ASN A 124 -9.69 -12.96 -3.91
C ASN A 124 -8.63 -12.60 -4.96
N VAL A 125 -7.36 -12.69 -4.56
CA VAL A 125 -6.23 -12.29 -5.40
C VAL A 125 -6.16 -13.14 -6.66
N THR A 126 -5.67 -12.55 -7.73
CA THR A 126 -5.56 -13.15 -9.06
C THR A 126 -4.16 -12.97 -9.60
N THR A 127 -3.78 -13.73 -10.64
CA THR A 127 -2.47 -13.53 -11.28
C THR A 127 -2.23 -12.14 -11.85
N SER A 128 -3.26 -11.32 -12.08
CA SER A 128 -3.06 -9.91 -12.45
C SER A 128 -2.64 -9.01 -11.29
N ASP A 129 -2.72 -9.49 -10.05
CA ASP A 129 -2.32 -8.75 -8.84
C ASP A 129 -0.80 -8.89 -8.55
N HIS A 130 -0.02 -9.56 -9.42
CA HIS A 130 1.45 -9.52 -9.34
C HIS A 130 1.98 -8.11 -9.52
N GLY A 131 2.86 -7.66 -8.63
CA GLY A 131 3.48 -6.35 -8.71
C GLY A 131 4.20 -5.96 -7.42
N ILE A 132 4.62 -4.70 -7.36
CA ILE A 132 5.14 -4.07 -6.15
C ILE A 132 4.14 -3.01 -5.71
N TYR A 133 3.68 -3.10 -4.47
CA TYR A 133 2.69 -2.19 -3.90
C TYR A 133 3.38 -1.21 -2.98
N PHE A 134 3.01 0.06 -3.06
CA PHE A 134 3.62 1.13 -2.26
C PHE A 134 2.55 1.91 -1.51
N CYS A 135 2.84 2.15 -0.23
CA CYS A 135 2.10 3.06 0.63
C CYS A 135 2.76 4.44 0.57
N GLU A 136 2.04 5.43 0.07
CA GLU A 136 2.49 6.81 -0.05
C GLU A 136 1.64 7.71 0.85
N VAL A 137 2.31 8.58 1.59
CA VAL A 137 1.66 9.52 2.51
C VAL A 137 2.08 10.93 2.19
N THR A 138 1.10 11.78 1.96
CA THR A 138 1.29 13.21 1.75
C THR A 138 0.94 13.97 3.02
N LEU A 139 1.91 14.74 3.50
CA LEU A 139 1.80 15.59 4.69
C LEU A 139 1.06 16.90 4.33
N PRO A 140 0.54 17.64 5.33
CA PRO A 140 -0.15 18.90 5.09
C PRO A 140 0.73 19.99 4.46
N ASP A 141 2.05 19.90 4.64
CA ASP A 141 3.05 20.79 4.00
C ASP A 141 3.37 20.39 2.55
N GLY A 142 2.73 19.33 2.03
CA GLY A 142 2.91 18.81 0.68
C GLY A 142 4.09 17.85 0.52
N LYS A 143 4.86 17.58 1.59
CA LYS A 143 5.94 16.59 1.54
C LYS A 143 5.33 15.18 1.40
N VAL A 144 5.99 14.35 0.60
CA VAL A 144 5.59 12.96 0.37
C VAL A 144 6.59 12.02 1.04
N VAL A 145 6.07 11.00 1.73
CA VAL A 145 6.84 9.91 2.34
C VAL A 145 6.27 8.59 1.84
N THR A 146 7.13 7.74 1.27
CA THR A 146 6.73 6.46 0.68
C THR A 146 7.37 5.32 1.46
N GLY A 147 6.63 4.23 1.68
CA GLY A 147 7.16 2.99 2.23
C GLY A 147 8.09 2.27 1.26
N ASP A 148 8.86 1.30 1.76
CA ASP A 148 9.85 0.54 0.97
C ASP A 148 9.24 -0.35 -0.13
N GLY A 149 7.92 -0.57 -0.08
CA GLY A 149 7.19 -1.38 -1.03
C GLY A 149 7.11 -2.87 -0.66
N THR A 150 6.06 -3.53 -1.15
CA THR A 150 5.82 -4.96 -0.95
C THR A 150 5.72 -5.65 -2.30
N LYS A 151 6.63 -6.58 -2.56
CA LYS A 151 6.58 -7.42 -3.77
C LYS A 151 5.60 -8.58 -3.57
N LEU A 152 4.44 -8.50 -4.21
CA LEU A 152 3.40 -9.53 -4.15
C LEU A 152 3.54 -10.51 -5.31
N ARG A 153 3.57 -11.80 -5.00
CA ARG A 153 3.58 -12.89 -5.99
C ARG A 153 2.41 -13.83 -5.80
N ILE A 154 1.62 -14.00 -6.85
CA ILE A 154 0.44 -14.87 -6.86
C ILE A 154 0.73 -16.22 -7.53
N ARG A 155 0.47 -17.32 -6.83
CA ARG A 155 0.55 -18.68 -7.36
C ARG A 155 -0.79 -19.08 -7.96
N ARG A 156 -0.78 -19.63 -9.18
CA ARG A 156 -1.99 -20.15 -9.82
C ARG A 156 -2.60 -21.28 -8.99
N ALA A 157 -3.93 -21.30 -8.90
CA ALA A 157 -4.64 -22.45 -8.37
C ALA A 157 -4.72 -23.54 -9.45
N LEU A 158 -3.66 -24.33 -9.64
CA LEU A 158 -3.76 -25.53 -10.47
C LEU A 158 -4.69 -26.52 -9.77
N GLY A 159 -5.85 -26.78 -10.38
CA GLY A 159 -6.76 -27.83 -9.95
C GLY A 159 -6.03 -29.17 -9.93
N LEU A 160 -6.26 -29.93 -8.86
CA LEU A 160 -5.79 -31.29 -8.56
C LEU A 160 -4.37 -31.52 -8.04
N PHE A 161 -3.37 -30.66 -8.27
CA PHE A 161 -2.01 -30.93 -7.78
C PHE A 161 -1.38 -29.65 -7.19
N GLY A 162 -1.68 -29.41 -5.91
CA GLY A 162 -1.15 -28.30 -5.11
C GLY A 162 0.33 -28.44 -4.75
N ILE A 163 1.17 -28.88 -5.68
CA ILE A 163 2.61 -29.01 -5.48
C ILE A 163 3.37 -28.07 -6.43
N GLU A 164 3.45 -26.79 -6.04
CA GLU A 164 4.75 -26.14 -6.14
C GLU A 164 5.53 -26.53 -4.87
N GLU A 165 5.77 -27.82 -4.70
CA GLU A 165 6.92 -28.23 -3.92
C GLU A 165 8.14 -27.68 -4.64
N SER A 166 9.07 -27.13 -3.88
CA SER A 166 10.35 -26.66 -4.41
C SER A 166 10.87 -27.71 -5.38
N ILE A 167 11.34 -27.31 -6.57
CA ILE A 167 11.87 -28.26 -7.57
C ILE A 167 12.88 -29.23 -6.93
N GLY A 168 13.59 -28.76 -5.90
CA GLY A 168 14.46 -29.59 -5.05
C GLY A 168 13.77 -30.71 -4.25
N THR A 169 12.55 -30.54 -3.75
CA THR A 169 11.81 -31.57 -3.01
C THR A 169 11.36 -32.69 -3.93
N ILE A 170 10.80 -32.37 -5.10
CA ILE A 170 10.36 -33.37 -6.09
C ILE A 170 11.57 -34.18 -6.57
N ILE A 171 12.66 -33.51 -6.95
CA ILE A 171 13.90 -34.20 -7.36
C ILE A 171 14.45 -35.04 -6.20
N GLY A 172 14.43 -34.53 -4.97
CA GLY A 172 14.89 -35.25 -3.78
C GLY A 172 14.11 -36.54 -3.51
N VAL A 173 12.78 -36.50 -3.56
CA VAL A 173 11.92 -37.68 -3.35
C VAL A 173 12.13 -38.71 -4.46
N VAL A 174 12.19 -38.26 -5.72
CA VAL A 174 12.41 -39.16 -6.87
C VAL A 174 13.80 -39.81 -6.79
N ALA A 175 14.84 -39.05 -6.48
CA ALA A 175 16.20 -39.57 -6.33
C ALA A 175 16.32 -40.59 -5.18
N ALA A 176 15.72 -40.31 -4.03
CA ALA A 176 15.70 -41.24 -2.91
C ALA A 176 14.93 -42.53 -3.23
N GLY A 177 13.79 -42.42 -3.93
CA GLY A 177 13.01 -43.57 -4.39
C GLY A 177 13.79 -44.46 -5.34
N ILE A 178 14.40 -43.87 -6.38
CA ILE A 178 15.23 -44.62 -7.34
C ILE A 178 16.43 -45.26 -6.63
N GLY A 179 17.12 -44.52 -5.77
CA GLY A 179 18.25 -45.03 -4.98
C GLY A 179 17.87 -46.24 -4.12
N GLY A 180 16.74 -46.16 -3.40
CA GLY A 180 16.24 -47.27 -2.58
C GLY A 180 15.90 -48.52 -3.41
N VAL A 181 15.24 -48.35 -4.56
CA VAL A 181 14.90 -49.46 -5.45
C VAL A 181 16.15 -50.14 -6.02
N VAL A 182 17.16 -49.36 -6.43
CA VAL A 182 18.42 -49.92 -6.93
C VAL A 182 19.13 -50.74 -5.86
N VAL A 183 19.21 -50.23 -4.63
CA VAL A 183 19.82 -50.97 -3.50
C VAL A 183 19.06 -52.27 -3.23
N LEU A 184 17.73 -52.22 -3.22
CA LEU A 184 16.90 -53.40 -3.02
C LEU A 184 17.14 -54.46 -4.12
N ILE A 185 17.21 -54.05 -5.39
CA ILE A 185 17.51 -54.96 -6.51
C ILE A 185 18.88 -55.60 -6.35
N VAL A 186 19.91 -54.82 -6.02
CA VAL A 186 21.29 -55.32 -5.83
C VAL A 186 21.39 -56.32 -4.68
N VAL A 187 20.61 -56.14 -3.61
CA VAL A 187 20.59 -57.07 -2.46
C VAL A 187 19.74 -58.32 -2.74
N LEU A 188 18.56 -58.16 -3.36
CA LEU A 188 17.64 -59.27 -3.61
C LEU A 188 18.07 -60.18 -4.76
N THR A 189 18.66 -59.64 -5.84
CA THR A 189 19.09 -60.46 -6.99
C THR A 189 20.06 -61.60 -6.64
N PRO A 190 21.13 -61.41 -5.84
CA PRO A 190 22.02 -62.51 -5.47
C PRO A 190 21.33 -63.53 -4.56
N GLN A 191 20.44 -63.09 -3.66
CA GLN A 191 19.70 -64.01 -2.78
C GLN A 191 18.69 -64.85 -3.56
N LEU A 192 17.97 -64.25 -4.51
CA LEU A 192 17.09 -64.97 -5.41
C LEU A 192 17.88 -65.94 -6.31
N ARG A 193 19.03 -65.54 -6.85
CA ARG A 193 19.88 -66.45 -7.66
C ARG A 193 20.30 -67.66 -6.85
N LYS A 194 20.73 -67.49 -5.59
CA LYS A 194 21.07 -68.60 -4.70
C LYS A 194 19.87 -69.50 -4.44
N CYS A 195 18.70 -68.94 -4.10
CA CYS A 195 17.48 -69.71 -3.91
C CYS A 195 17.07 -70.50 -5.17
N ILE A 196 17.07 -69.87 -6.36
CA ILE A 196 16.69 -70.51 -7.61
C ILE A 196 17.65 -71.66 -7.96
N LEU A 197 18.97 -71.49 -7.71
CA LEU A 197 19.94 -72.56 -7.92
C LEU A 197 19.73 -73.73 -6.95
N CYS A 198 19.39 -73.47 -5.69
CA CYS A 198 19.03 -74.51 -4.73
C CYS A 198 17.77 -75.27 -5.17
N MET A 199 16.72 -74.57 -5.59
CA MET A 199 15.46 -75.18 -6.04
C MET A 199 15.64 -76.01 -7.32
N ARG A 200 16.53 -75.59 -8.23
CA ARG A 200 16.83 -76.33 -9.47
C ARG A 200 17.58 -77.64 -9.20
N GLN A 201 18.32 -77.73 -8.10
CA GLN A 201 19.11 -78.91 -7.77
C GLN A 201 18.24 -80.02 -7.15
N GLU A 202 17.17 -79.67 -6.43
CA GLU A 202 16.18 -80.65 -5.94
C GLU A 202 15.24 -81.17 -7.04
N SER A 203 14.96 -80.42 -8.11
CA SER A 203 14.05 -80.89 -9.17
C SER A 203 14.68 -81.91 -10.14
N HIS A 204 15.99 -82.16 -10.04
CA HIS A 204 16.75 -83.06 -10.93
C HIS A 204 17.18 -84.37 -10.25
N GLN A 205 16.70 -84.63 -9.03
CA GLN A 205 16.95 -85.86 -8.27
C GLN A 205 15.63 -86.57 -7.97
#